data_AF-A0A143BB24-F1
#
_entry.id   AF-A0A143BB24-F1
#
_cell.length_a   1.000
_cell.length_b   1.000
_cell.length_c   1.000
_cell.angle_alpha   90.00
_cell.angle_beta   90.00
_cell.angle_gamma   90.00
#
_symmetry.space_group_name_H-M   'P 1'
#
loop_
_entity.id
_entity.type
_entity.pdbx_description
1 polymer ?
#
loop_
_entity_poly.entity_id
_entity_poly.type
_entity_poly.pdbx_seq_one_letter_code
_entity_poly.pdbx_strand_id
1 'polypeptide(L)'
;MTIQERLTEAMKVAMRAKDSLRLNTIRMMRTAIKNREIDTRSELSETEAISILSTLVKQRRESAAAYRNGGRDDLAAKEEQELAIVQEFLPSQLDEAGIRELIEKAVLETGAVSPKDMGKVMKVVSAQTTGRADGRLVSELVKARLAG
;
A
#
# COMPACT_ATOMS: atom_id res chain seq x y z
N MET A 1 12.91 0.24 -13.92
CA MET A 1 13.61 0.09 -12.63
C MET A 1 12.61 -0.46 -11.64
N THR A 2 12.95 -1.54 -10.94
CA THR A 2 12.12 -2.14 -9.89
C THR A 2 12.08 -1.25 -8.64
N ILE A 3 11.16 -1.50 -7.72
CA ILE A 3 11.13 -0.83 -6.42
C ILE A 3 12.45 -1.01 -5.65
N GLN A 4 13.03 -2.21 -5.65
CA GLN A 4 14.29 -2.48 -4.96
C GLN A 4 15.46 -1.65 -5.51
N GLU A 5 15.52 -1.47 -6.84
CA GLU A 5 16.51 -0.61 -7.50
C GLU A 5 16.27 0.86 -7.15
N ARG A 6 15.02 1.34 -7.23
CA ARG A 6 14.64 2.71 -6.87
C ARG A 6 14.98 3.03 -5.42
N LEU A 7 14.73 2.11 -4.49
CA LEU A 7 15.07 2.26 -3.08
C LEU A 7 16.58 2.34 -2.87
N THR A 8 17.36 1.56 -3.62
CA THR A 8 18.83 1.57 -3.53
C THR A 8 19.41 2.90 -3.99
N GLU A 9 18.92 3.45 -5.11
CA GLU A 9 19.36 4.77 -5.59
C GLU A 9 18.89 5.90 -4.67
N ALA A 10 17.63 5.87 -4.22
CA ALA A 10 17.10 6.86 -3.28
C ALA A 10 17.88 6.87 -1.95
N MET A 11 18.33 5.71 -1.48
CA MET A 11 19.18 5.60 -0.28
C MET A 11 20.52 6.33 -0.49
N LYS A 12 21.18 6.16 -1.65
CA LYS A 12 22.43 6.86 -1.98
C LYS A 12 22.23 8.38 -2.00
N VAL A 13 21.12 8.83 -2.58
CA VAL A 13 20.76 10.25 -2.60
C VAL A 13 20.54 10.79 -1.19
N ALA A 14 19.76 10.09 -0.35
CA ALA A 14 19.51 10.50 1.03
C ALA A 14 20.79 10.56 1.88
N MET A 15 21.72 9.60 1.69
CA MET A 15 23.03 9.63 2.36
C MET A 15 23.86 10.85 1.97
N ARG A 16 23.91 11.23 0.69
CA ARG A 16 24.64 12.42 0.22
C ARG A 16 24.01 13.71 0.73
N ALA A 17 22.68 13.77 0.74
CA ALA A 17 21.92 14.92 1.24
C ALA A 17 21.93 15.05 2.77
N LYS A 18 22.42 14.04 3.50
CA LYS A 18 22.33 13.92 4.97
C LYS A 18 20.89 14.02 5.48
N ASP A 19 19.93 13.57 4.68
CA ASP A 19 18.51 13.51 5.04
C ASP A 19 18.27 12.25 5.87
N SER A 20 18.36 12.40 7.19
CA SER A 20 18.27 11.29 8.14
C SER A 20 16.90 10.64 8.17
N LEU A 21 15.83 11.43 8.03
CA LEU A 21 14.45 10.93 8.02
C LEU A 21 14.25 10.04 6.80
N ARG A 22 14.51 10.56 5.60
CA ARG A 22 14.37 9.82 4.35
C ARG A 22 15.25 8.59 4.31
N LEU A 23 16.50 8.70 4.78
CA LEU A 23 17.42 7.57 4.84
C LEU A 23 16.89 6.43 5.74
N ASN A 24 16.36 6.77 6.91
CA ASN A 24 15.82 5.79 7.84
C ASN A 24 14.54 5.14 7.31
N THR A 25 13.63 5.91 6.72
CA THR A 25 12.42 5.37 6.08
C THR A 25 12.76 4.43 4.92
N ILE A 26 13.72 4.80 4.07
CA ILE A 26 14.17 3.94 2.96
C ILE A 26 14.81 2.64 3.48
N ARG A 27 15.64 2.72 4.53
CA ARG A 27 16.24 1.52 5.15
C ARG A 27 15.17 0.59 5.71
N MET A 28 14.18 1.14 6.40
CA MET A 28 13.05 0.36 6.92
C MET A 28 12.28 -0.33 5.77
N MET A 29 12.01 0.36 4.66
CA MET A 29 11.36 -0.26 3.49
C MET A 29 12.17 -1.43 2.93
N ARG A 30 13.49 -1.24 2.76
CA ARG A 30 14.39 -2.30 2.29
C ARG A 30 14.45 -3.48 3.24
N THR A 31 14.45 -3.23 4.56
CA THR A 31 14.42 -4.28 5.58
C THR A 31 13.12 -5.07 5.52
N ALA A 32 11.96 -4.42 5.36
CA ALA A 32 10.68 -5.11 5.24
C ALA A 32 10.63 -6.05 4.02
N ILE A 33 11.12 -5.57 2.87
CA ILE A 33 11.27 -6.39 1.66
C ILE A 33 12.21 -7.56 1.93
N LYS A 34 13.38 -7.30 2.53
CA LYS A 34 14.37 -8.34 2.77
C LYS A 34 13.89 -9.42 3.75
N ASN A 35 13.19 -9.02 4.80
CA ASN A 35 12.61 -9.96 5.76
C ASN A 35 11.61 -10.88 5.06
N ARG A 36 10.78 -10.32 4.16
CA ARG A 36 9.83 -11.14 3.42
C ARG A 36 10.51 -12.10 2.44
N GLU A 37 11.58 -11.70 1.76
CA GLU A 37 12.40 -12.62 0.95
C GLU A 37 12.98 -13.79 1.78
N ILE A 38 13.41 -13.50 3.01
CA ILE A 38 13.93 -14.52 3.93
C ILE A 38 12.81 -15.47 4.34
N ASP A 39 11.64 -14.94 4.70
CA ASP A 39 10.47 -15.71 5.12
C ASP A 39 9.96 -16.62 4.01
N THR A 40 9.93 -16.14 2.76
CA THR A 40 9.46 -16.91 1.60
C THR A 40 10.56 -17.76 0.96
N ARG A 41 11.83 -17.54 1.34
CA ARG A 41 13.02 -18.13 0.71
C ARG A 41 13.05 -17.90 -0.81
N SER A 42 12.58 -16.74 -1.25
CA SER A 42 12.49 -16.37 -2.67
C SER A 42 12.75 -14.88 -2.84
N GLU A 43 13.24 -14.49 -4.02
CA GLU A 43 13.19 -13.09 -4.41
C GLU A 43 11.74 -12.64 -4.58
N LEU A 44 11.47 -11.39 -4.26
CA LEU A 44 10.12 -10.84 -4.39
C LEU A 44 9.91 -10.21 -5.76
N SER A 45 8.77 -10.54 -6.34
CA SER A 45 8.24 -9.82 -7.49
C SER A 45 7.94 -8.36 -7.14
N GLU A 46 7.86 -7.52 -8.17
CA GLU A 46 7.50 -6.11 -8.00
C GLU A 46 6.13 -5.94 -7.32
N THR A 47 5.17 -6.79 -7.65
CA THR A 47 3.84 -6.82 -7.03
C THR A 47 3.89 -7.13 -5.53
N GLU A 48 4.77 -8.04 -5.11
CA GLU A 48 4.94 -8.37 -3.70
C GLU A 48 5.62 -7.22 -2.95
N ALA A 49 6.64 -6.58 -3.53
CA ALA A 49 7.27 -5.39 -2.96
C ALA A 49 6.26 -4.25 -2.78
N ILE A 50 5.42 -4.01 -3.79
CA ILE A 50 4.29 -3.09 -3.74
C ILE A 50 3.34 -3.41 -2.59
N SER A 51 2.99 -4.70 -2.39
CA SER A 51 2.09 -5.12 -1.31
C SER A 51 2.68 -4.86 0.08
N ILE A 52 3.98 -5.06 0.24
CA ILE A 52 4.69 -4.75 1.48
C ILE A 52 4.65 -3.25 1.75
N LEU A 53 5.00 -2.42 0.76
CA LEU A 53 4.98 -0.96 0.94
C LEU A 53 3.56 -0.44 1.21
N SER A 54 2.53 -1.02 0.59
CA SER A 54 1.12 -0.69 0.89
C SER A 54 0.76 -1.01 2.35
N THR A 55 1.30 -2.10 2.89
CA THR A 55 1.13 -2.45 4.31
C THR A 55 1.81 -1.43 5.22
N LEU A 56 3.02 -0.97 4.87
CA LEU A 56 3.72 0.07 5.61
C LEU A 56 2.95 1.39 5.59
N VAL A 57 2.38 1.79 4.45
CA VAL A 57 1.48 2.96 4.35
C VAL A 57 0.33 2.88 5.37
N LYS A 58 -0.32 1.73 5.46
CA LYS A 58 -1.41 1.50 6.42
C LYS A 58 -0.94 1.64 7.85
N GLN A 59 0.16 0.97 8.21
CA GLN A 59 0.73 1.04 9.56
C GLN A 59 1.05 2.48 9.96
N ARG A 60 1.66 3.26 9.05
CA ARG A 60 1.96 4.69 9.29
C ARG A 60 0.70 5.53 9.49
N ARG A 61 -0.37 5.31 8.71
CA ARG A 61 -1.66 6.00 8.89
C ARG A 61 -2.29 5.67 10.24
N GLU A 62 -2.30 4.39 10.61
CA GLU A 62 -2.86 3.92 11.88
C GLU A 62 -2.06 4.46 13.08
N SER A 63 -0.72 4.44 13.00
CA SER A 63 0.15 5.02 14.02
C SER A 63 -0.02 6.54 14.15
N ALA A 64 -0.11 7.27 13.03
CA ALA A 64 -0.34 8.71 13.05
C ALA A 64 -1.67 9.06 13.74
N ALA A 65 -2.75 8.34 13.41
CA ALA A 65 -4.05 8.52 14.04
C ALA A 65 -4.02 8.17 15.54
N ALA A 66 -3.36 7.07 15.91
CA ALA A 66 -3.21 6.66 17.30
C ALA A 66 -2.43 7.70 18.14
N TYR A 67 -1.32 8.23 17.60
CA TYR A 67 -0.55 9.27 18.28
C TYR A 67 -1.35 10.57 18.42
N ARG A 68 -2.06 11.00 17.38
CA ARG A 68 -2.93 12.18 17.44
C ARG A 68 -4.02 12.02 18.50
N ASN A 69 -4.68 10.87 18.55
CA ASN A 69 -5.69 10.57 19.56
C ASN A 69 -5.11 10.54 20.99
N GLY A 70 -3.82 10.19 21.13
CA GLY A 70 -3.09 10.23 22.39
C GLY A 70 -2.46 11.60 22.73
N GLY A 71 -2.73 12.66 21.97
CA GLY A 71 -2.14 14.00 22.20
C GLY A 71 -0.64 14.10 21.90
N ARG A 72 -0.12 13.19 21.07
CA ARG A 72 1.30 13.12 20.66
C ARG A 72 1.48 13.60 19.22
N ASP A 73 1.16 14.88 18.98
CA ASP A 73 1.21 15.48 17.64
C ASP A 73 2.63 15.46 17.02
N ASP A 74 3.66 15.49 17.85
CA ASP A 74 5.07 15.34 17.45
C ASP A 74 5.32 14.00 16.75
N LEU A 75 4.77 12.92 17.31
CA LEU A 75 4.90 11.57 16.76
C LEU A 75 3.97 11.38 15.56
N ALA A 76 2.76 11.95 15.60
CA ALA A 76 1.85 11.90 14.45
C ALA A 76 2.46 12.58 13.22
N ALA A 77 3.04 13.77 13.37
CA ALA A 77 3.70 14.48 12.29
C ALA A 77 4.88 13.68 11.72
N LYS A 78 5.65 13.00 12.57
CA LYS A 78 6.74 12.12 12.11
C LYS A 78 6.21 10.96 11.27
N GLU A 79 5.16 10.27 11.72
CA GLU A 79 4.54 9.18 10.96
C GLU A 79 3.99 9.66 9.61
N GLU A 80 3.43 10.87 9.54
CA GLU A 80 2.94 11.49 8.29
C GLU A 80 4.08 11.84 7.32
N GLN A 81 5.22 12.32 7.82
CA GLN A 81 6.39 12.57 6.98
C GLN A 81 6.98 11.25 6.43
N GLU A 82 7.08 10.22 7.27
CA GLU A 82 7.52 8.89 6.82
C GLU A 82 6.52 8.29 5.81
N LEU A 83 5.22 8.45 6.04
CA LEU A 83 4.16 8.04 5.13
C LEU A 83 4.35 8.66 3.73
N ALA A 84 4.59 9.97 3.67
CA ALA A 84 4.80 10.66 2.39
C ALA A 84 5.99 10.07 1.62
N ILE A 85 7.10 9.77 2.31
CA ILE A 85 8.28 9.15 1.70
C ILE A 85 7.97 7.74 1.16
N VAL A 86 7.22 6.92 1.89
CA VAL A 86 6.84 5.57 1.42
C VAL A 86 5.96 5.66 0.17
N GLN A 87 5.03 6.62 0.13
CA GLN A 87 4.11 6.80 -0.99
C GLN A 87 4.81 7.16 -2.31
N GLU A 88 5.98 7.79 -2.28
CA GLU A 88 6.78 8.07 -3.49
C GLU A 88 7.19 6.79 -4.24
N PHE A 89 7.26 5.65 -3.56
CA PHE A 89 7.65 4.36 -4.15
C PHE A 89 6.47 3.53 -4.64
N LEU A 90 5.24 3.95 -4.34
CA LEU A 90 4.01 3.29 -4.77
C LEU A 90 3.37 4.01 -5.96
N PRO A 91 2.57 3.31 -6.77
CA PRO A 91 1.64 3.95 -7.69
C PRO A 91 0.66 4.87 -6.93
N SER A 92 0.06 5.83 -7.64
CA SER A 92 -0.93 6.75 -7.06
C SER A 92 -2.03 5.98 -6.34
N GLN A 93 -2.12 6.22 -5.03
CA GLN A 93 -3.07 5.57 -4.14
C GLN A 93 -4.50 6.01 -4.48
N LEU A 94 -5.41 5.06 -4.47
CA LEU A 94 -6.85 5.29 -4.56
C LEU A 94 -7.38 5.59 -3.15
N ASP A 95 -8.29 6.54 -3.08
CA ASP A 95 -9.14 6.73 -1.91
C ASP A 95 -10.30 5.74 -1.94
N GLU A 96 -11.07 5.70 -0.86
CA GLU A 96 -12.21 4.79 -0.76
C GLU A 96 -13.25 5.03 -1.86
N ALA A 97 -13.48 6.29 -2.23
CA ALA A 97 -14.40 6.65 -3.30
C ALA A 97 -13.95 6.10 -4.66
N GLY A 98 -12.67 6.25 -5.01
CA GLY A 98 -12.09 5.69 -6.22
C GLY A 98 -12.11 4.16 -6.23
N ILE A 99 -11.91 3.51 -5.09
CA ILE A 99 -12.06 2.05 -4.98
C ILE A 99 -13.51 1.65 -5.26
N ARG A 100 -14.50 2.32 -4.67
CA ARG A 100 -15.93 2.04 -4.88
C ARG A 100 -16.32 2.21 -6.34
N GLU A 101 -15.84 3.25 -7.02
CA GLU A 101 -16.11 3.47 -8.44
C GLU A 101 -15.59 2.32 -9.32
N LEU A 102 -14.36 1.84 -9.04
CA LEU A 102 -13.79 0.69 -9.74
C LEU A 102 -14.60 -0.60 -9.49
N ILE A 103 -15.11 -0.77 -8.28
CA ILE A 103 -15.96 -1.91 -7.92
C ILE A 103 -17.27 -1.86 -8.72
N GLU A 104 -17.94 -0.72 -8.80
CA GLU A 104 -19.17 -0.59 -9.60
C GLU A 104 -18.93 -0.94 -11.07
N LYS A 105 -17.85 -0.40 -11.65
CA LYS A 105 -17.48 -0.71 -13.05
C LYS A 105 -17.22 -2.20 -13.23
N ALA A 106 -16.50 -2.84 -12.31
CA ALA A 106 -16.22 -4.26 -12.37
C ALA A 106 -17.49 -5.13 -12.19
N VAL A 107 -18.42 -4.72 -11.34
CA VAL A 107 -19.72 -5.39 -11.17
C VAL A 107 -20.54 -5.32 -12.47
N LEU A 108 -20.59 -4.15 -13.10
CA LEU A 108 -21.26 -3.96 -14.39
C LEU A 108 -20.61 -4.79 -15.52
N GLU A 109 -19.28 -4.76 -15.61
CA GLU A 109 -18.52 -5.51 -16.62
C GLU A 109 -18.71 -7.02 -16.50
N THR A 110 -18.73 -7.53 -15.26
CA THR A 110 -18.83 -8.96 -15.00
C THR A 110 -20.27 -9.48 -14.93
N GLY A 111 -21.26 -8.59 -14.89
CA GLY A 111 -22.66 -8.93 -14.66
C GLY A 111 -22.90 -9.59 -13.29
N ALA A 112 -22.05 -9.29 -12.30
CA ALA A 112 -22.12 -9.90 -10.98
C ALA A 112 -23.36 -9.41 -10.22
N VAL A 113 -24.13 -10.34 -9.65
CA VAL A 113 -25.38 -10.02 -8.93
C VAL A 113 -25.45 -10.62 -7.54
N SER A 114 -24.45 -11.41 -7.13
CA SER A 114 -24.48 -12.10 -5.85
C SER A 114 -23.08 -12.29 -5.27
N PRO A 115 -22.95 -12.63 -3.97
CA PRO A 115 -21.66 -12.93 -3.35
C PRO A 115 -20.94 -14.14 -4.00
N LYS A 116 -21.66 -15.00 -4.74
CA LYS A 116 -21.05 -16.11 -5.48
C LYS A 116 -20.17 -15.61 -6.64
N ASP A 117 -20.43 -14.40 -7.15
CA ASP A 117 -19.67 -13.78 -8.24
C ASP A 117 -18.44 -13.01 -7.75
N MET A 118 -18.18 -12.99 -6.43
CA MET A 118 -17.05 -12.30 -5.81
C MET A 118 -15.73 -12.55 -6.55
N GLY A 119 -15.44 -13.80 -6.92
CA GLY A 119 -14.20 -14.14 -7.62
C GLY A 119 -14.05 -13.43 -8.98
N LYS A 120 -15.14 -13.23 -9.71
CA LYS A 120 -15.13 -12.53 -11.01
C LYS A 120 -14.84 -11.04 -10.81
N VAL A 121 -15.54 -10.40 -9.88
CA VAL A 121 -15.35 -8.98 -9.57
C VAL A 121 -13.94 -8.73 -9.03
N MET A 122 -13.48 -9.57 -8.09
CA MET A 122 -12.14 -9.45 -7.51
C MET A 122 -11.04 -9.55 -8.56
N LYS A 123 -11.19 -10.40 -9.59
CA LYS A 123 -10.21 -10.51 -10.68
C LYS A 123 -10.05 -9.19 -11.44
N VAL A 124 -11.16 -8.51 -11.73
CA VAL A 124 -11.18 -7.24 -12.47
C VAL A 124 -10.69 -6.08 -11.60
N VAL A 125 -11.17 -5.99 -10.36
CA VAL A 125 -10.82 -4.90 -9.44
C VAL A 125 -9.35 -5.00 -9.02
N SER A 126 -8.86 -6.20 -8.66
CA SER A 126 -7.47 -6.36 -8.20
C SER A 126 -6.47 -5.94 -9.27
N ALA A 127 -6.74 -6.21 -10.55
CA ALA A 127 -5.87 -5.76 -11.65
C ALA A 127 -5.72 -4.23 -11.71
N GLN A 128 -6.73 -3.49 -11.22
CA GLN A 128 -6.76 -2.03 -11.24
C GLN A 128 -6.34 -1.39 -9.91
N THR A 129 -6.41 -2.16 -8.82
CA THR A 129 -6.14 -1.70 -7.45
C THR A 129 -4.84 -2.22 -6.86
N THR A 130 -4.18 -3.23 -7.46
CA THR A 130 -2.91 -3.77 -6.96
C THR A 130 -1.89 -2.64 -6.80
N GLY A 131 -1.42 -2.44 -5.57
CA GLY A 131 -0.48 -1.37 -5.23
C GLY A 131 -1.04 0.03 -5.12
N ARG A 132 -2.31 0.19 -5.41
CA ARG A 132 -3.04 1.47 -5.34
C ARG A 132 -4.04 1.50 -4.19
N ALA A 133 -4.42 0.34 -3.65
CA ALA A 133 -5.32 0.23 -2.52
C ALA A 133 -4.98 -0.97 -1.63
N ASP A 134 -5.44 -0.93 -0.37
CA ASP A 134 -5.41 -2.08 0.53
C ASP A 134 -6.31 -3.19 -0.01
N GLY A 135 -5.73 -4.34 -0.37
CA GLY A 135 -6.47 -5.49 -0.90
C GLY A 135 -7.53 -6.03 0.06
N ARG A 136 -7.34 -5.86 1.37
CA ARG A 136 -8.36 -6.21 2.37
C ARG A 136 -9.54 -5.24 2.29
N LEU A 137 -9.28 -3.94 2.22
CA LEU A 137 -10.32 -2.93 2.03
C LEU A 137 -11.09 -3.16 0.72
N VAL A 138 -10.38 -3.44 -0.37
CA VAL A 138 -10.99 -3.78 -1.67
C VAL A 138 -11.92 -4.99 -1.52
N SER A 139 -11.45 -6.07 -0.89
CA SER A 139 -12.25 -7.29 -0.66
C SER A 139 -13.49 -7.02 0.22
N GLU A 140 -13.33 -6.25 1.29
CA GLU A 140 -14.43 -5.87 2.18
C GLU A 140 -15.50 -5.04 1.43
N LEU A 141 -15.08 -4.08 0.60
CA LEU A 141 -15.97 -3.24 -0.20
C LEU A 141 -16.69 -4.02 -1.31
N VAL A 142 -15.99 -4.93 -2.01
CA VAL A 142 -16.64 -5.78 -3.03
C VAL A 142 -17.67 -6.70 -2.36
N LYS A 143 -17.32 -7.30 -1.22
CA LYS A 143 -18.25 -8.15 -0.47
C LYS A 143 -19.48 -7.36 -0.03
N ALA A 144 -19.31 -6.16 0.52
CA ALA A 144 -20.41 -5.30 0.92
C ALA A 144 -21.31 -4.94 -0.27
N ARG A 145 -20.72 -4.66 -1.44
CA ARG A 145 -21.46 -4.32 -2.66
C ARG A 145 -22.28 -5.48 -3.23
N LEU A 146 -21.81 -6.71 -3.10
CA LEU A 146 -22.46 -7.92 -3.60
C LEU A 146 -23.41 -8.59 -2.60
N ALA A 147 -23.41 -8.16 -1.33
CA ALA A 147 -24.28 -8.71 -0.30
C ALA A 147 -25.69 -8.09 -0.27
N GLY A 148 -25.98 -7.15 -1.19
CA GLY A 148 -27.29 -6.55 -1.41
C GLY A 148 -28.24 -7.45 -2.20
#